data_AF-A0A3D8UPJ7-F1
#
_entry.id   AF-A0A3D8UPJ7-F1
#
_cell.length_a   1.000
_cell.length_b   1.000
_cell.length_c   1.000
_cell.angle_alpha   90.00
_cell.angle_beta   90.00
_cell.angle_gamma   90.00
#
_symmetry.space_group_name_H-M   'P 1'
#
loop_
_entity.id
_entity.type
_entity.pdbx_description
1 polymer ?
#
loop_
_entity_poly.entity_id
_entity_poly.type
_entity_poly.pdbx_seq_one_letter_code
_entity_poly.pdbx_strand_id
1 'polypeptide(L)' 'MASVVIKNWDNKTWLSSQNYINSFNNFLIKNTKINSNFKILDIGCGRGKILGSLKSRLKLKYKPLGIDIVNHKD' A
#
# COMPACT_ATOMS: atom_id res chain seq x y z
N MET A 1 -9.92 26.59 -8.33
CA MET A 1 -9.86 25.99 -6.98
C MET A 1 -9.24 24.60 -7.08
N ALA A 2 -7.92 24.51 -7.09
CA ALA A 2 -7.22 23.25 -6.91
C ALA A 2 -6.47 23.38 -5.59
N SER A 3 -6.84 22.58 -4.59
CA SER A 3 -6.03 22.24 -3.39
C SER A 3 -6.93 21.97 -2.18
N VAL A 4 -7.61 20.82 -2.20
CA VAL A 4 -7.55 20.02 -0.98
C VAL A 4 -6.50 18.97 -1.26
N VAL A 5 -5.25 19.26 -0.89
CA VAL A 5 -4.25 18.20 -0.73
C VAL A 5 -4.84 17.29 0.35
N ILE A 6 -5.34 16.12 -0.04
CA ILE A 6 -5.89 15.15 0.90
C ILE A 6 -4.72 14.60 1.71
N LYS A 7 -4.39 15.29 2.81
CA LYS A 7 -3.40 14.86 3.77
C LYS A 7 -4.03 13.77 4.65
N ASN A 8 -3.31 12.68 4.88
CA ASN A 8 -3.68 11.60 5.80
C ASN A 8 -4.90 10.75 5.41
N TRP A 9 -5.23 10.61 4.12
CA TRP A 9 -6.24 9.63 3.69
C TRP A 9 -5.89 8.20 4.09
N ASP A 10 -4.61 7.92 4.30
CA ASP A 10 -4.00 6.64 4.68
C ASP A 10 -3.91 6.43 6.21
N ASN A 11 -4.39 7.36 7.03
CA ASN A 11 -4.27 7.31 8.48
C ASN A 11 -5.58 7.55 9.23
N LYS A 12 -5.92 6.62 10.13
CA LYS A 12 -7.16 6.64 10.94
C LYS A 12 -8.44 6.76 10.10
N THR A 13 -8.40 6.27 8.87
CA THR A 13 -9.54 6.14 7.96
C THR A 13 -9.87 4.67 7.70
N TRP A 14 -11.03 4.40 7.10
CA TRP A 14 -11.41 3.04 6.68
C TRP A 14 -10.43 2.44 5.66
N LEU A 15 -9.79 3.26 4.82
CA LEU A 15 -8.74 2.85 3.87
C LEU A 15 -7.48 2.33 4.57
N SER A 16 -7.26 2.76 5.80
CA SER A 16 -6.14 2.35 6.62
C SER A 16 -6.45 1.19 7.58
N SER A 17 -7.70 0.70 7.55
CA SER A 17 -8.17 -0.39 8.40
C SER A 17 -7.61 -1.74 7.95
N GLN A 18 -7.41 -2.65 8.90
CA GLN A 18 -6.96 -4.01 8.60
C GLN A 18 -7.92 -4.75 7.67
N ASN A 19 -9.23 -4.55 7.83
CA ASN A 19 -10.26 -5.17 7.01
C ASN A 19 -10.14 -4.75 5.55
N TYR A 20 -10.00 -3.44 5.29
CA TYR A 20 -9.81 -2.94 3.94
C TYR A 20 -8.49 -3.44 3.33
N ILE A 21 -7.38 -3.31 4.05
CA ILE A 21 -6.06 -3.75 3.57
C ILE A 21 -6.06 -5.23 3.20
N ASN A 22 -6.67 -6.08 4.04
CA ASN A 22 -6.77 -7.51 3.77
C ASN A 22 -7.64 -7.81 2.54
N SER A 23 -8.80 -7.17 2.43
CA SER A 23 -9.70 -7.32 1.29
C SER A 23 -9.02 -6.88 -0.01
N PHE A 24 -8.34 -5.74 0.01
CA PHE A 24 -7.63 -5.20 -1.14
C PHE A 24 -6.45 -6.09 -1.56
N ASN A 25 -5.65 -6.58 -0.61
CA ASN A 25 -4.56 -7.52 -0.92
C ASN A 25 -5.08 -8.85 -1.48
N ASN A 26 -6.22 -9.35 -0.99
CA ASN A 26 -6.91 -10.50 -1.59
C ASN A 26 -7.29 -10.23 -3.05
N PHE A 27 -7.91 -9.08 -3.30
CA PHE A 27 -8.29 -8.67 -4.64
C PHE A 27 -7.07 -8.58 -5.57
N LEU A 28 -5.99 -7.92 -5.14
CA LEU A 28 -4.77 -7.81 -5.94
C LEU A 28 -4.20 -9.19 -6.27
N ILE A 29 -3.96 -10.04 -5.27
CA ILE A 29 -3.37 -11.37 -5.48
C ILE A 29 -4.21 -12.22 -6.44
N LYS A 30 -5.53 -12.18 -6.30
CA LYS A 30 -6.46 -12.92 -7.16
C LYS A 30 -6.38 -12.46 -8.62
N ASN A 31 -6.35 -11.16 -8.87
CA ASN A 31 -6.45 -10.61 -10.23
C ASN A 31 -5.11 -10.48 -10.95
N THR A 32 -4.01 -10.30 -10.22
CA THR A 32 -2.70 -9.99 -10.80
C THR A 32 -1.73 -11.18 -10.81
N LYS A 33 -2.07 -12.29 -10.12
CA LYS A 33 -1.22 -13.49 -9.97
C LYS A 33 0.21 -13.16 -9.48
N ILE A 34 0.36 -12.12 -8.65
CA ILE A 34 1.65 -11.72 -8.05
C ILE A 34 2.22 -12.89 -7.23
N ASN A 35 3.52 -13.11 -7.36
CA ASN A 35 4.28 -14.08 -6.56
C ASN A 35 5.49 -13.43 -5.87
N SER A 36 6.21 -14.21 -5.07
CA SER A 36 7.34 -13.73 -4.23
C SER A 36 8.51 -13.14 -5.00
N ASN A 37 8.65 -13.39 -6.31
CA ASN A 37 9.75 -12.88 -7.13
C ASN A 37 9.45 -11.50 -7.73
N PHE A 38 8.24 -10.96 -7.59
CA PHE A 38 7.87 -9.67 -8.15
C PHE A 38 8.64 -8.52 -7.50
N LYS A 39 8.99 -7.51 -8.31
CA LYS A 39 9.44 -6.20 -7.86
C LYS A 39 8.26 -5.24 -7.96
N ILE A 40 7.90 -4.58 -6.87
CA ILE A 40 6.69 -3.76 -6.78
C ILE A 40 7.09 -2.31 -6.49
N LEU A 41 6.53 -1.39 -7.28
CA LEU A 41 6.54 0.05 -7.07
C LEU A 41 5.11 0.50 -6.77
N ASP A 42 4.92 1.20 -5.65
CA ASP A 42 3.64 1.75 -5.20
C ASP A 42 3.72 3.28 -5.18
N ILE A 43 2.95 3.94 -6.04
CA ILE A 43 2.94 5.39 -6.21
C ILE A 43 1.74 5.97 -5.46
N GLY A 44 1.98 6.94 -4.59
CA GLY A 44 0.99 7.39 -3.61
C GLY A 44 0.82 6.37 -2.49
N CYS A 45 1.92 5.81 -1.99
CA CYS A 45 1.86 4.71 -1.02
C CYS A 45 1.38 5.12 0.38
N GLY A 46 1.25 6.42 0.67
CA GLY A 46 1.06 6.95 2.01
C GLY A 46 2.09 6.38 2.98
N ARG A 47 1.65 5.90 4.15
CA ARG A 47 2.49 5.17 5.13
C ARG A 47 2.85 3.73 4.75
N GLY A 48 2.53 3.27 3.54
CA GLY A 48 2.93 1.96 3.03
C GLY A 48 2.21 0.76 3.67
N LYS A 49 1.04 0.96 4.29
CA LYS A 49 0.30 -0.11 5.01
C LYS A 49 -0.11 -1.27 4.09
N ILE A 50 -0.63 -0.97 2.90
CA ILE A 50 -1.04 -1.97 1.90
C ILE A 50 0.18 -2.76 1.44
N LEU A 51 1.22 -2.04 1.00
CA LEU A 51 2.44 -2.61 0.47
C LEU A 51 3.19 -3.47 1.51
N GLY A 52 3.26 -3.00 2.76
CA GLY A 52 3.85 -3.73 3.88
C GLY A 52 3.08 -5.02 4.18
N SER A 53 1.75 -4.97 4.20
CA SER A 53 0.90 -6.16 4.34
C SER A 53 1.10 -7.15 3.19
N LEU A 54 1.17 -6.65 1.95
CA LEU A 54 1.38 -7.48 0.76
C LEU A 54 2.75 -8.18 0.78
N LYS A 55 3.82 -7.45 1.17
CA LYS A 55 5.17 -7.99 1.35
C LYS A 55 5.16 -9.16 2.34
N SER A 56 4.58 -8.95 3.52
CA SER A 56 4.54 -9.98 4.57
C SER A 56 3.74 -11.20 4.14
N ARG A 57 2.60 -10.99 3.45
CA ARG A 57 1.73 -12.06 3.01
C ARG A 57 2.33 -12.93 1.90
N LEU A 58 2.99 -12.31 0.92
CA LEU A 58 3.58 -13.02 -0.23
C LEU A 58 5.04 -13.43 -0.01
N LYS A 59 5.63 -13.05 1.14
CA LYS A 59 7.06 -13.25 1.44
C LYS A 59 7.94 -12.79 0.28
N LEU A 60 7.68 -11.55 -0.18
CA LEU A 60 8.39 -10.98 -1.33
C LEU A 60 9.91 -11.00 -1.08
N LYS A 61 10.66 -11.53 -2.05
CA LYS A 61 12.13 -11.59 -1.98
C LYS A 61 12.76 -10.21 -2.08
N TYR A 62 12.16 -9.34 -2.90
CA TYR A 62 12.60 -7.97 -3.07
C TYR A 62 11.77 -7.05 -2.19
N LYS A 63 12.44 -6.14 -1.46
CA LYS A 63 11.75 -5.10 -0.69
C LYS A 63 10.97 -4.20 -1.68
N PRO A 64 9.64 -4.06 -1.53
CA PRO A 64 8.88 -3.15 -2.36
C PRO A 64 9.29 -1.69 -2.14
N LEU A 65 9.11 -0.87 -3.17
CA LEU A 65 9.38 0.56 -3.14
C LEU A 65 8.06 1.33 -3.09
N GLY A 66 7.88 2.15 -2.06
CA GLY A 66 6.79 3.11 -1.98
C GLY A 66 7.31 4.52 -2.25
N ILE A 67 6.59 5.29 -3.05
CA ILE A 67 6.87 6.71 -3.31
C ILE A 67 5.61 7.50 -2.99
N ASP A 68 5.75 8.56 -2.21
CA ASP A 68 4.68 9.51 -1.93
C ASP A 68 5.23 10.94 -1.96
N ILE A 69 4.38 11.91 -2.24
CA ILE A 69 4.71 13.34 -2.18
C ILE A 69 4.78 13.83 -0.73
N VAL A 70 4.08 13.15 0.18
CA VAL A 70 4.11 13.44 1.61
C VAL A 70 5.17 12.60 2.30
N ASN A 71 6.12 13.27 2.96
CA ASN A 71 7.07 12.58 3.82
C ASN A 71 6.44 12.28 5.19
N HIS A 72 5.95 11.06 5.38
CA HIS A 72 5.42 10.57 6.65
C HIS A 72 6.60 10.22 7.59
N LYS A 73 6.62 10.81 8.81
CA LYS A 73 7.73 10.68 9.77
C LYS A 73 7.40 9.79 10.98
N ASP A 74 6.14 9.40 11.11
CA ASP A 74 5.60 8.58 12.20
C ASP A 74 5.84 7.07 11.99
#